data_AF-A0A1G8G6E4-F1
#
_entry.id   AF-A0A1G8G6E4-F1
#
_cell.length_a   1.000
_cell.length_b   1.000
_cell.length_c   1.000
_cell.angle_alpha   90.00
_cell.angle_beta   90.00
_cell.angle_gamma   90.00
#
_symmetry.space_group_name_H-M   'P 1'
#
loop_
_entity.id
_entity.type
_entity.pdbx_description
1 polymer ?
#
loop_
_entity_poly.entity_id
_entity_poly.type
_entity_poly.pdbx_seq_one_letter_code
_entity_poly.pdbx_strand_id
1 'polypeptide(L)'
;MTRRDPTIRRIIAAVSADTGVSAGDIISDRRTAALVRVRDLAVLLAREMTPASLSAIGREIGDRDHTTVIAALGRAQERLSSDPEWAARYERLRGRLAVPLHPDRLIIAGAVSGPFRRRQSFFSHRRLFG
;
A
#
# COMPACT_ATOMS: atom_id res chain seq x y z
N MET A 1 -9.73 8.92 -20.60
CA MET A 1 -8.77 7.91 -20.07
C MET A 1 -9.04 7.77 -18.58
N THR A 2 -9.94 6.89 -18.16
CA THR A 2 -10.22 6.65 -16.75
C THR A 2 -9.13 5.75 -16.20
N ARG A 3 -8.12 6.33 -15.54
CA ARG A 3 -7.19 5.59 -14.69
C ARG A 3 -8.05 4.94 -13.60
N ARG A 4 -8.30 3.62 -13.70
CA ARG A 4 -8.98 2.88 -12.64
C ARG A 4 -7.95 2.52 -11.59
N ASP A 5 -8.15 3.05 -10.39
CA ASP A 5 -7.35 2.68 -9.22
C ASP A 5 -7.48 1.16 -8.96
N PRO A 6 -6.40 0.45 -8.63
CA PRO A 6 -6.48 -0.96 -8.29
C PRO A 6 -7.34 -1.17 -7.03
N THR A 7 -8.07 -2.27 -6.97
CA THR A 7 -8.81 -2.63 -5.75
C THR A 7 -7.85 -3.15 -4.67
N ILE A 8 -8.22 -3.02 -3.38
CA ILE A 8 -7.39 -3.53 -2.26
C ILE A 8 -7.13 -5.03 -2.42
N ARG A 9 -8.12 -5.80 -2.88
CA ARG A 9 -7.96 -7.23 -3.18
C ARG A 9 -6.90 -7.51 -4.24
N ARG A 10 -6.83 -6.69 -5.30
CA ARG A 10 -5.78 -6.82 -6.32
C ARG A 10 -4.40 -6.53 -5.76
N ILE A 11 -4.30 -5.58 -4.83
CA ILE A 11 -3.05 -5.26 -4.13
C ILE A 11 -2.61 -6.46 -3.28
N ILE A 12 -3.52 -7.04 -2.49
CA ILE A 12 -3.24 -8.25 -1.68
C ILE A 12 -2.76 -9.39 -2.57
N ALA A 13 -3.43 -9.63 -3.71
CA ALA A 13 -3.03 -10.67 -4.66
C ALA A 13 -1.63 -10.42 -5.25
N ALA A 14 -1.30 -9.18 -5.61
CA ALA A 14 0.02 -8.83 -6.13
C ALA A 14 1.13 -9.00 -5.08
N VAL A 15 0.87 -8.59 -3.84
CA VAL A 15 1.79 -8.77 -2.70
C VAL A 15 1.99 -10.24 -2.38
N SER A 16 0.91 -11.03 -2.39
CA SER A 16 0.96 -12.49 -2.20
C SER A 16 1.85 -13.15 -3.25
N ALA A 17 1.66 -12.82 -4.53
CA ALA A 17 2.47 -13.36 -5.61
C ALA A 17 3.97 -12.97 -5.54
N ASP A 18 4.30 -11.80 -4.99
CA ASP A 18 5.69 -11.32 -4.87
C ASP A 18 6.43 -11.89 -3.65
N THR A 19 5.70 -12.16 -2.58
CA THR A 19 6.28 -12.57 -1.29
C THR A 19 6.19 -14.07 -1.03
N GLY A 20 5.40 -14.81 -1.83
CA GLY A 20 5.13 -16.24 -1.63
C GLY A 20 4.20 -16.53 -0.44
N VAL A 21 3.71 -15.50 0.24
CA VAL A 21 2.75 -15.63 1.35
C VAL A 21 1.35 -15.70 0.79
N SER A 22 0.52 -16.63 1.27
CA SER A 22 -0.85 -16.76 0.77
C SER A 22 -1.70 -15.53 1.13
N ALA A 23 -2.67 -15.18 0.27
CA ALA A 23 -3.59 -14.07 0.57
C ALA A 23 -4.35 -14.29 1.90
N GLY A 24 -4.67 -15.55 2.23
CA GLY A 24 -5.27 -15.94 3.51
C GLY A 24 -4.38 -15.58 4.71
N ASP A 25 -3.07 -15.77 4.59
CA ASP A 25 -2.12 -15.43 5.65
C ASP A 25 -1.92 -13.92 5.79
N ILE A 26 -2.03 -13.18 4.68
CA ILE A 26 -2.00 -11.71 4.71
C ILE A 26 -3.23 -11.17 5.45
N ILE A 27 -4.40 -11.80 5.36
CA ILE A 27 -5.60 -11.38 6.09
C ILE A 27 -5.74 -12.04 7.47
N SER A 28 -4.91 -13.05 7.80
CA SER A 28 -5.04 -13.78 9.06
C SER A 28 -4.74 -12.91 10.29
N ASP A 29 -5.08 -13.43 11.46
CA ASP A 29 -4.74 -12.85 12.77
C ASP A 29 -3.26 -13.04 13.15
N ARG A 30 -2.61 -14.11 12.64
CA ARG A 30 -1.22 -14.50 12.93
C ARG A 30 -0.23 -13.33 12.81
N ARG A 31 0.61 -13.10 13.82
CA ARG A 31 1.49 -11.90 13.91
C ARG A 31 2.99 -12.19 13.82
N THR A 32 3.41 -13.10 12.95
CA THR A 32 4.85 -13.32 12.72
C THR A 32 5.49 -12.10 12.06
N ALA A 33 6.76 -11.82 12.35
CA ALA A 33 7.46 -10.66 11.81
C ALA A 33 7.43 -10.62 10.27
N ALA A 34 7.54 -11.78 9.62
CA ALA A 34 7.41 -11.92 8.17
C ALA A 34 6.02 -11.48 7.67
N LEU A 35 4.94 -12.01 8.25
CA LEU A 35 3.57 -11.65 7.86
C LEU A 35 3.27 -10.18 8.12
N VAL A 36 3.76 -9.64 9.24
CA VAL A 36 3.61 -8.23 9.57
C VAL A 36 4.29 -7.36 8.50
N ARG A 37 5.52 -7.68 8.07
CA ARG A 37 6.20 -6.96 6.98
C ARG A 37 5.43 -6.99 5.67
N VAL A 38 4.85 -8.15 5.32
CA VAL A 38 4.04 -8.30 4.10
C VAL A 38 2.75 -7.49 4.18
N ARG A 39 2.09 -7.46 5.35
CA ARG A 39 0.89 -6.64 5.57
C ARG A 39 1.19 -5.15 5.54
N ASP A 40 2.31 -4.71 6.13
CA ASP A 40 2.72 -3.30 6.10
C ASP A 40 2.89 -2.82 4.65
N LEU A 41 3.46 -3.66 3.79
CA LEU A 41 3.61 -3.39 2.36
C LEU A 41 2.25 -3.29 1.66
N ALA A 42 1.33 -4.22 1.92
CA ALA A 42 -0.02 -4.18 1.37
C ALA A 42 -0.80 -2.94 1.83
N VAL A 43 -0.69 -2.57 3.11
CA VAL A 43 -1.32 -1.37 3.69
C VAL A 43 -0.79 -0.10 3.03
N LEU A 44 0.53 0.02 2.86
CA LEU A 44 1.13 1.19 2.23
C LEU A 44 0.68 1.34 0.78
N LEU A 45 0.73 0.26 -0.01
CA LEU A 45 0.24 0.26 -1.39
C LEU A 45 -1.25 0.60 -1.45
N ALA A 46 -2.08 0.01 -0.58
CA ALA A 46 -3.50 0.32 -0.53
C ALA A 46 -3.77 1.79 -0.19
N ARG A 47 -2.96 2.38 0.70
CA ARG A 47 -3.10 3.79 1.08
C ARG A 47 -2.74 4.75 -0.04
N GLU A 48 -1.73 4.44 -0.84
CA GLU A 48 -1.29 5.30 -1.94
C GLU A 48 -2.07 5.10 -3.24
N MET A 49 -2.49 3.86 -3.51
CA MET A 49 -3.05 3.48 -4.80
C MET A 49 -4.57 3.44 -4.82
N THR A 50 -5.23 3.65 -3.67
CA THR A 50 -6.70 3.63 -3.59
C THR A 50 -7.22 4.84 -2.80
N PRO A 51 -8.45 5.31 -3.09
CA PRO A 51 -9.10 6.33 -2.29
C PRO A 51 -9.72 5.79 -0.98
N ALA A 52 -9.42 4.55 -0.59
CA ALA A 52 -10.03 3.91 0.57
C ALA A 52 -9.63 4.60 1.89
N SER A 53 -10.58 4.64 2.83
CA SER A 53 -10.33 5.11 4.19
C SER A 53 -9.48 4.11 4.97
N LEU A 54 -8.83 4.57 6.05
CA LEU A 54 -8.01 3.70 6.92
C LEU A 54 -8.82 2.52 7.48
N SER A 55 -10.08 2.75 7.84
CA SER A 55 -10.98 1.70 8.32
C SER A 55 -11.35 0.70 7.21
N ALA A 56 -11.55 1.17 5.98
CA ALA A 56 -11.83 0.29 4.84
C ALA A 56 -10.62 -0.58 4.50
N ILE A 57 -9.42 -0.01 4.53
CA ILE A 57 -8.16 -0.76 4.37
C ILE A 57 -8.00 -1.80 5.47
N GLY A 58 -8.24 -1.41 6.72
CA GLY A 58 -8.16 -2.32 7.87
C GLY A 58 -9.12 -3.51 7.76
N ARG A 59 -10.37 -3.25 7.32
CA ARG A 59 -11.39 -4.27 7.07
C ARG A 59 -10.93 -5.31 6.03
N GLU A 60 -10.43 -4.86 4.88
CA GLU A 60 -9.99 -5.76 3.81
C GLU A 60 -8.69 -6.52 4.16
N ILE A 61 -7.88 -6.04 5.11
CA ILE A 61 -6.62 -6.68 5.55
C ILE A 61 -6.84 -7.44 6.88
N GLY A 62 -8.01 -8.07 7.02
CA GLY A 62 -8.35 -8.94 8.14
C GLY A 62 -9.00 -8.24 9.32
N ASP A 63 -10.02 -7.42 9.07
CA ASP A 63 -10.86 -6.78 10.10
C ASP A 63 -10.07 -6.04 11.20
N ARG A 64 -9.02 -5.31 10.78
CA ARG A 64 -8.12 -4.59 11.68
C ARG A 64 -8.62 -3.18 11.95
N ASP A 65 -8.44 -2.72 13.19
CA ASP A 65 -8.68 -1.34 13.57
C ASP A 65 -7.85 -0.35 12.75
N HIS A 66 -8.45 0.79 12.43
CA HIS A 66 -7.80 1.88 11.71
C HIS A 66 -6.50 2.37 12.42
N THR A 67 -6.42 2.26 13.75
CA THR A 67 -5.19 2.54 14.52
C THR A 67 -4.07 1.56 14.20
N THR A 68 -4.40 0.28 13.93
CA THR A 68 -3.44 -0.72 13.45
C THR A 68 -2.92 -0.36 12.07
N VAL A 69 -3.78 0.18 11.20
CA VAL A 69 -3.39 0.67 9.87
C VAL A 69 -2.43 1.85 9.99
N ILE A 70 -2.68 2.79 10.90
CA ILE A 70 -1.77 3.92 11.18
C ILE A 70 -0.40 3.40 11.63
N ALA A 71 -0.36 2.46 12.58
CA ALA A 71 0.89 1.86 13.04
C ALA A 71 1.63 1.10 11.93
N ALA A 72 0.90 0.42 11.04
CA ALA A 72 1.48 -0.24 9.87
C ALA A 72 2.08 0.76 8.87
N LEU A 73 1.40 1.88 8.61
CA LEU A 73 1.92 2.94 7.75
C LEU A 73 3.19 3.57 8.31
N GLY A 74 3.26 3.83 9.62
CA GLY A 74 4.47 4.33 10.25
C GLY A 74 5.67 3.39 10.05
N ARG A 75 5.48 2.10 10.34
CA ARG A 75 6.52 1.06 10.17
C ARG A 75 6.91 0.83 8.71
N ALA A 76 5.96 0.96 7.78
CA ALA A 76 6.22 0.87 6.35
C ALA A 76 7.06 2.06 5.86
N GLN A 77 6.73 3.28 6.31
CA GLN A 77 7.43 4.49 5.92
C GLN A 77 8.87 4.52 6.48
N GLU A 78 9.06 4.03 7.70
CA GLU A 78 10.40 3.86 8.28
C GLU A 78 11.24 2.85 7.48
N ARG A 79 10.64 1.75 7.04
CA ARG A 79 11.31 0.76 6.17
C ARG A 79 11.66 1.29 4.78
N LEU A 80 10.82 2.14 4.18
CA LEU A 80 11.19 2.81 2.93
C LEU A 80 12.52 3.57 3.02
N SER A 81 12.78 4.19 4.17
CA SER A 81 13.97 4.99 4.39
C SER A 81 15.18 4.16 4.83
N SER A 82 14.95 3.03 5.51
CA SER A 82 16.01 2.24 6.16
C SER A 82 16.43 0.97 5.41
N ASP A 83 15.56 0.43 4.53
CA ASP A 83 15.78 -0.84 3.83
C ASP A 83 15.64 -0.62 2.30
N PRO A 84 16.77 -0.45 1.58
CA PRO A 84 16.76 -0.24 0.13
C PRO A 84 16.14 -1.40 -0.66
N GLU A 85 16.27 -2.64 -0.17
CA GLU A 85 15.67 -3.80 -0.85
C GLU A 85 14.15 -3.78 -0.72
N TRP A 86 13.64 -3.42 0.46
CA TRP A 86 12.22 -3.23 0.69
C TRP A 86 11.66 -2.08 -0.14
N ALA A 87 12.38 -0.96 -0.24
CA ALA A 87 12.01 0.18 -1.08
C ALA A 87 11.97 -0.21 -2.57
N ALA A 88 12.96 -0.95 -3.05
CA ALA A 88 12.97 -1.45 -4.42
C ALA A 88 11.80 -2.41 -4.68
N ARG A 89 11.47 -3.30 -3.73
CA ARG A 89 10.30 -4.18 -3.81
C ARG A 89 9.00 -3.39 -3.87
N TYR A 90 8.86 -2.37 -3.03
CA TYR A 90 7.71 -1.46 -3.03
C TYR A 90 7.50 -0.81 -4.41
N GLU A 91 8.54 -0.20 -4.98
CA GLU A 91 8.44 0.46 -6.29
C GLU A 91 8.14 -0.53 -7.43
N ARG A 92 8.72 -1.74 -7.39
CA ARG A 92 8.37 -2.80 -8.36
C ARG A 92 6.89 -3.17 -8.32
N LEU A 93 6.33 -3.38 -7.12
CA LEU A 93 4.93 -3.75 -6.96
C LEU A 93 3.99 -2.62 -7.37
N ARG A 94 4.33 -1.39 -6.98
CA ARG A 94 3.62 -0.18 -7.37
C ARG A 94 3.58 -0.03 -8.89
N GLY A 95 4.72 -0.23 -9.56
CA GLY A 95 4.81 -0.20 -11.02
C GLY A 95 3.92 -1.26 -11.69
N ARG A 96 3.95 -2.52 -11.21
CA ARG A 96 3.08 -3.60 -11.70
C ARG A 96 1.59 -3.32 -11.52
N LEU A 97 1.21 -2.69 -10.42
CA LEU A 97 -0.18 -2.35 -10.09
C LEU A 97 -0.68 -1.10 -10.84
N ALA A 98 0.23 -0.22 -11.25
CA ALA A 98 -0.09 0.99 -12.02
C ALA A 98 -0.38 0.73 -13.50
N VAL A 99 -0.19 -0.50 -13.99
CA VAL A 99 -0.41 -0.83 -15.42
C VAL A 99 -1.91 -0.76 -15.75
N PRO A 100 -2.32 0.05 -16.76
CA PRO A 100 -3.69 0.10 -17.21
C PRO A 100 -4.04 -1.23 -17.89
N LEU A 101 -5.04 -1.95 -17.36
CA LEU A 101 -5.61 -3.09 -18.06
C LEU A 101 -6.60 -2.60 -19.13
N HIS A 102 -6.12 -2.34 -20.36
CA HIS A 102 -6.81 -2.77 -21.59
C HIS A 102 -5.88 -2.83 -22.84
N PRO A 103 -5.89 -3.93 -23.60
CA PRO A 103 -5.01 -4.22 -24.74
C PRO A 103 -5.37 -3.65 -26.14
N ASP A 104 -6.42 -2.82 -26.31
CA ASP A 104 -6.90 -2.41 -27.66
C ASP A 104 -6.72 -0.92 -28.02
N ARG A 105 -5.78 -0.21 -27.39
CA ARG A 105 -5.40 1.13 -27.84
C ARG A 105 -3.88 1.26 -27.96
N LEU A 106 -3.39 0.87 -29.13
CA LEU A 106 -2.31 1.60 -29.79
C LEU A 106 -2.66 3.11 -29.80
N ILE A 107 -1.64 3.94 -30.01
CA ILE A 107 -1.65 5.41 -30.21
C ILE A 107 -1.17 6.18 -28.95
N ILE A 108 0.17 6.33 -28.90
CA ILE A 108 0.94 7.53 -28.48
C ILE A 108 1.43 7.65 -27.01
N ALA A 109 2.76 7.86 -26.93
CA ALA A 109 3.56 8.53 -25.88
C ALA A 109 3.74 7.77 -24.54
N GLY A 110 4.95 7.55 -24.03
CA GLY A 110 6.15 8.39 -24.10
C GLY A 110 6.18 9.40 -22.95
N ALA A 111 6.29 8.94 -21.69
CA ALA A 111 6.68 9.77 -20.55
C ALA A 111 6.95 8.91 -19.31
N VAL A 112 8.24 8.63 -19.06
CA VAL A 112 8.75 8.26 -17.73
C VAL A 112 9.06 9.55 -16.98
N SER A 113 8.31 9.85 -15.93
CA SER A 113 8.64 10.95 -15.01
C SER A 113 8.19 10.62 -13.59
N GLY A 114 9.16 10.46 -12.67
CA GLY A 114 8.94 10.74 -11.24
C GLY A 114 8.75 12.25 -11.00
N PRO A 115 8.88 12.79 -9.78
CA PRO A 115 9.13 12.17 -8.48
C PRO A 115 7.99 12.42 -7.46
N PHE A 116 8.07 11.67 -6.37
CA PHE A 116 7.30 11.76 -5.14
C PHE A 116 7.16 13.21 -4.59
N ARG A 117 5.94 13.78 -4.60
CA ARG A 117 5.58 14.96 -3.79
C ARG A 117 4.15 14.93 -3.24
N ARG A 118 4.09 14.75 -1.92
CA ARG A 118 3.18 15.29 -0.87
C ARG A 118 1.69 15.49 -1.18
N ARG A 119 0.84 14.97 -0.28
CA ARG A 119 0.08 15.76 0.73
C ARG A 119 -0.77 14.83 1.59
N GLN A 120 -0.55 14.84 2.90
CA GLN A 120 -1.65 14.86 3.85
C GLN A 120 -1.18 15.40 5.20
N SER A 121 -1.51 16.67 5.42
CA SER A 121 -1.63 17.25 6.76
C SER A 121 -2.70 16.47 7.52
N PHE A 122 -2.33 15.73 8.56
CA PHE A 122 -3.25 15.37 9.64
C PHE A 122 -2.42 15.10 10.91
N PHE A 123 -1.85 16.16 11.48
CA PHE A 123 -1.45 16.18 12.88
C PHE A 123 -1.78 17.56 13.47
N SER A 124 -2.98 17.67 14.04
CA SER A 124 -3.34 18.73 14.99
C SER A 124 -4.66 18.37 15.66
N HIS A 125 -4.60 17.89 16.92
CA HIS A 125 -5.08 18.66 18.08
C HIS A 125 -5.23 17.80 19.34
N ARG A 126 -4.37 18.04 20.33
CA ARG A 126 -4.68 18.17 21.77
C ARG A 126 -3.39 18.62 22.47
N ARG A 127 -3.11 19.93 22.47
CA ARG A 127 -3.33 20.89 23.57
C ARG A 127 -2.77 20.41 24.92
N LEU A 128 -1.62 20.97 25.26
CA LEU A 128 -1.10 21.14 26.62
C LEU A 128 -1.66 22.44 27.23
N PHE A 129 -1.68 22.47 28.56
CA PHE A 129 -1.92 23.57 29.51
C PHE A 129 -3.33 23.79 30.06
N GLY A 130 -3.39 23.53 31.36
CA GLY A 130 -4.38 23.83 32.38
C GLY A 130 -3.79 23.32 33.70
#